data_AF-A0A8J6BDG7-F1
#
_entry.id   AF-A0A8J6BDG7-F1
#
_cell.length_a   1.000
_cell.length_b   1.000
_cell.length_c   1.000
_cell.angle_alpha   90.00
_cell.angle_beta   90.00
_cell.angle_gamma   90.00
#
_symmetry.space_group_name_H-M   'P 1'
#
loop_
_entity.id
_entity.type
_entity.pdbx_description
1 polymer ?
#
loop_
_entity_poly.entity_id
_entity_poly.type
_entity_poly.pdbx_seq_one_letter_code
_entity_poly.pdbx_strand_id
1 'polypeptide(L)'
;MNFVPYILRTILELGSGVGLTGLVICKSCSPKKYTFSDGHQKVLQQLTENIRRNGFLLSEEPSVTRENPKTVLSVTELDWESATEQQLLNLDADVVIASDVVYDPEIVTSFSKVLKKLFHYTRAGTNLQVFVASTIRNPETYRLFQTTLG
;
A
#
# COMPACT_ATOMS: atom_id res chain seq x y z
N MET A 1 -4.06 34.57 2.65
CA MET A 1 -3.76 33.19 3.07
C MET A 1 -4.02 32.28 1.88
N ASN A 2 -2.97 31.72 1.28
CA ASN A 2 -3.14 30.76 0.19
C ASN A 2 -3.59 29.43 0.79
N PHE A 3 -4.85 29.06 0.56
CA PHE A 3 -5.32 27.71 0.82
C PHE A 3 -4.60 26.77 -0.14
N VAL A 4 -3.64 25.99 0.38
CA VAL A 4 -3.24 24.75 -0.30
C VAL A 4 -4.39 23.78 -0.05
N PRO A 5 -5.14 23.35 -1.08
CA PRO A 5 -6.20 22.38 -0.85
C PRO A 5 -5.57 21.12 -0.26
N TYR A 6 -6.15 20.59 0.82
CA TYR A 6 -5.79 19.26 1.33
C TYR A 6 -6.09 18.25 0.21
N ILE A 7 -5.06 17.83 -0.52
CA ILE A 7 -5.21 16.78 -1.53
C ILE A 7 -5.44 15.48 -0.76
N LEU A 8 -6.69 15.01 -0.72
CA LEU A 8 -7.02 13.69 -0.21
C LEU A 8 -6.39 12.65 -1.14
N ARG A 9 -5.40 11.92 -0.63
CA ARG A 9 -4.62 10.94 -1.41
C ARG A 9 -5.29 9.57 -1.42
N THR A 10 -5.15 8.85 -2.52
CA THR A 10 -5.35 7.40 -2.60
C THR A 10 -4.01 6.71 -2.30
N ILE A 11 -4.01 5.84 -1.29
CA ILE A 11 -2.80 5.17 -0.81
C ILE A 11 -2.88 3.67 -1.11
N LEU A 12 -1.78 3.10 -1.59
CA LEU A 12 -1.54 1.65 -1.67
C LEU A 12 -0.44 1.27 -0.69
N GLU A 13 -0.68 0.26 0.15
CA GLU A 13 0.35 -0.35 0.99
C GLU A 13 0.75 -1.72 0.43
N LEU A 14 2.01 -1.85 0.04
CA LEU A 14 2.63 -3.09 -0.42
C LEU A 14 3.21 -3.85 0.78
N GLY A 15 2.79 -5.10 0.97
CA GLY A 15 3.27 -5.95 2.07
C GLY A 15 2.71 -5.47 3.41
N SER A 16 1.39 -5.37 3.48
CA SER A 16 0.69 -4.77 4.63
C SER A 16 0.83 -5.59 5.92
N GLY A 17 1.11 -6.90 5.81
CA GLY A 17 1.23 -7.76 6.98
C GLY A 17 0.00 -7.68 7.88
N VAL A 18 0.20 -7.33 9.15
CA VAL A 18 -0.88 -7.16 10.13
C VAL A 18 -1.66 -5.85 10.01
N GLY A 19 -1.20 -4.90 9.17
CA GLY A 19 -1.87 -3.63 8.88
C GLY A 19 -1.53 -2.47 9.81
N LEU A 20 -0.50 -2.59 10.65
CA LEU A 20 -0.18 -1.57 11.66
C LEU A 20 0.00 -0.17 11.05
N THR A 21 0.86 -0.06 10.02
CA THR A 21 1.17 1.21 9.36
C THR A 21 -0.08 1.83 8.76
N GLY A 22 -0.81 1.09 7.92
CA GLY A 22 -2.02 1.62 7.31
C GLY A 22 -3.13 1.96 8.29
N LEU A 23 -3.32 1.19 9.37
CA LEU A 23 -4.31 1.53 10.40
C LEU A 23 -3.96 2.85 11.11
N VAL A 24 -2.69 3.07 11.43
CA VAL A 24 -2.23 4.33 12.05
C VAL A 24 -2.42 5.50 11.09
N ILE A 25 -2.10 5.33 9.81
CA ILE A 25 -2.31 6.36 8.76
C ILE A 25 -3.80 6.67 8.61
N CYS A 26 -4.66 5.65 8.57
CA CYS A 26 -6.10 5.85 8.45
C CYS A 26 -6.67 6.64 9.64
N LYS A 27 -6.22 6.34 10.88
CA LYS A 27 -6.64 7.09 12.08
C LYS A 27 -6.10 8.52 12.13
N SER A 28 -4.86 8.73 11.70
CA SER A 28 -4.15 10.00 11.92
C SER A 28 -4.31 10.99 10.77
N CYS A 29 -4.42 10.49 9.53
CA CYS A 29 -4.35 11.29 8.31
C CYS A 29 -5.65 11.30 7.50
N SER A 30 -6.56 10.34 7.73
CA SER A 30 -7.84 10.22 7.02
C SER A 30 -7.72 10.38 5.48
N PRO A 31 -6.95 9.51 4.79
CA PRO A 31 -6.80 9.59 3.34
C PRO A 31 -8.14 9.36 2.61
N LYS A 32 -8.21 9.64 1.31
CA LYS A 32 -9.43 9.39 0.52
C LYS A 32 -9.76 7.90 0.49
N LYS A 33 -8.76 7.11 0.13
CA LYS A 33 -8.82 5.66 -0.03
C LYS A 33 -7.51 5.07 0.46
N TYR A 34 -7.59 3.92 1.10
CA TYR A 34 -6.43 3.13 1.49
C TYR A 34 -6.63 1.68 1.06
N THR A 35 -5.76 1.19 0.20
CA THR A 35 -5.72 -0.19 -0.25
C THR A 35 -4.59 -0.90 0.48
N PHE A 36 -4.92 -1.83 1.35
CA PHE A 36 -3.95 -2.76 1.90
C PHE A 36 -3.73 -3.91 0.92
N SER A 37 -2.48 -4.33 0.73
CA SER A 37 -2.14 -5.48 -0.10
C SER A 37 -1.07 -6.37 0.50
N ASP A 38 -1.21 -7.67 0.28
CA ASP A 38 -0.25 -8.71 0.66
C ASP A 38 -0.36 -9.88 -0.32
N GLY A 39 0.71 -10.68 -0.44
CA GLY A 39 0.75 -11.84 -1.34
C GLY A 39 0.16 -13.11 -0.74
N HIS A 40 -0.11 -13.14 0.59
CA HIS A 40 -0.55 -14.36 1.26
C HIS A 40 -1.98 -14.27 1.79
N GLN A 41 -2.86 -15.15 1.31
CA GLN A 41 -4.26 -15.23 1.74
C GLN A 41 -4.46 -15.31 3.26
N LYS A 42 -3.62 -16.07 3.99
CA LYS A 42 -3.69 -16.15 5.45
C LYS A 42 -3.39 -14.81 6.13
N VAL A 43 -2.47 -14.02 5.57
CA VAL A 43 -2.15 -12.67 6.05
C VAL A 43 -3.32 -11.74 5.79
N LEU A 44 -3.90 -11.78 4.59
CA LEU A 44 -5.06 -10.95 4.22
C LEU A 44 -6.28 -11.21 5.12
N GLN A 45 -6.53 -12.47 5.48
CA GLN A 45 -7.59 -12.85 6.43
C GLN A 45 -7.35 -12.22 7.82
N GLN A 46 -6.13 -12.34 8.34
CA GLN A 46 -5.77 -11.76 9.64
C GLN A 46 -5.81 -10.22 9.60
N LEU A 47 -5.30 -9.62 8.54
CA LEU A 47 -5.34 -8.18 8.30
C LEU A 47 -6.79 -7.66 8.29
N THR A 48 -7.67 -8.36 7.58
CA THR A 48 -9.10 -8.01 7.51
C THR A 48 -9.74 -8.02 8.90
N GLU A 49 -9.43 -9.03 9.72
CA GLU A 49 -9.88 -9.08 11.11
C GLU A 49 -9.30 -7.93 11.95
N ASN A 50 -8.02 -7.61 11.78
CA ASN A 50 -7.38 -6.49 12.48
C ASN A 50 -8.02 -5.13 12.13
N ILE A 51 -8.40 -4.93 10.87
CA ILE A 51 -9.11 -3.73 10.40
C ILE A 51 -10.44 -3.58 11.16
N ARG A 52 -11.23 -4.66 11.24
CA ARG A 52 -12.52 -4.66 11.97
C ARG A 52 -12.34 -4.42 13.46
N ARG A 53 -11.38 -5.10 14.09
CA ARG A 53 -11.05 -4.92 15.52
C ARG A 53 -10.66 -3.49 15.86
N ASN A 54 -10.09 -2.77 14.90
CA ASN A 54 -9.69 -1.37 15.07
C ASN A 54 -10.80 -0.36 14.74
N GLY A 55 -12.03 -0.81 14.50
CA GLY A 55 -13.19 0.06 14.32
C GLY A 55 -13.38 0.56 12.88
N PHE A 56 -12.71 -0.03 11.91
CA PHE A 56 -12.91 0.28 10.50
C PHE A 56 -13.87 -0.70 9.82
N LEU A 57 -14.41 -0.28 8.67
CA LEU A 57 -15.21 -1.10 7.77
C LEU A 57 -14.53 -1.14 6.41
N LEU A 58 -14.60 -2.28 5.73
CA LEU A 58 -14.15 -2.39 4.35
C LEU A 58 -15.24 -1.92 3.39
N SER A 59 -14.85 -1.44 2.20
CA SER A 59 -15.75 -0.89 1.19
C SER A 59 -16.83 -1.86 0.70
N GLU A 60 -16.57 -3.17 0.82
CA GLU A 60 -17.50 -4.23 0.41
C GLU A 60 -18.51 -4.59 1.51
N GLU A 61 -18.34 -4.07 2.73
CA GLU A 61 -19.22 -4.38 3.85
C GLU A 61 -20.39 -3.38 3.94
N PRO A 62 -21.63 -3.87 4.18
CA PRO A 62 -22.78 -2.98 4.34
C PRO A 62 -22.57 -2.03 5.52
N SER A 63 -22.70 -0.73 5.28
CA SER A 63 -22.58 0.32 6.28
C SER A 63 -23.83 0.35 7.17
N VAL A 64 -23.87 -0.48 8.22
CA VAL A 64 -25.11 -0.68 9.00
C VAL A 64 -25.43 0.50 9.94
N THR A 65 -24.47 1.29 10.43
CA THR A 65 -24.78 2.32 11.45
C THR A 65 -23.74 3.42 11.63
N ARG A 66 -22.66 3.45 10.85
CA ARG A 66 -21.55 4.39 11.08
C ARG A 66 -21.71 5.60 10.17
N GLU A 67 -21.48 6.80 10.72
CA GLU A 67 -21.21 7.99 9.91
C GLU A 67 -20.25 7.62 8.78
N ASN A 68 -20.52 8.10 7.56
CA ASN A 68 -19.73 7.75 6.37
C ASN A 68 -18.23 7.71 6.71
N PRO A 69 -17.54 6.59 6.47
CA PRO A 69 -16.14 6.49 6.84
C PRO A 69 -15.36 7.60 6.12
N LYS A 70 -14.58 8.37 6.87
CA LYS A 70 -13.71 9.44 6.31
C LYS A 70 -12.73 8.91 5.26
N THR A 71 -12.46 7.60 5.26
CA THR A 71 -11.54 6.90 4.37
C THR A 71 -12.17 5.62 3.86
N VAL A 72 -12.15 5.39 2.55
CA VAL A 72 -12.54 4.12 1.94
C VAL A 72 -11.42 3.10 2.09
N LEU A 73 -11.67 1.96 2.73
CA LEU A 73 -10.67 0.90 2.92
C LEU A 73 -10.97 -0.32 2.07
N SER A 74 -9.94 -0.88 1.45
CA SER A 74 -10.01 -2.16 0.74
C SER A 74 -8.80 -3.02 1.03
N VAL A 75 -8.96 -4.34 0.94
CA VAL A 75 -7.90 -5.34 1.03
C VAL A 75 -7.83 -6.07 -0.29
N THR A 76 -6.63 -6.27 -0.83
CA THR A 76 -6.45 -6.98 -2.10
C THR A 76 -5.24 -7.90 -2.04
N GLU A 77 -5.34 -9.06 -2.69
CA GLU A 77 -4.18 -9.91 -2.91
C GLU A 77 -3.29 -9.27 -3.97
N LEU A 78 -1.99 -9.21 -3.69
CA LEU A 78 -0.99 -8.75 -4.66
C LEU A 78 0.30 -9.53 -4.46
N ASP A 79 0.44 -10.62 -5.20
CA ASP A 79 1.71 -11.31 -5.37
C ASP A 79 2.59 -10.53 -6.36
N TRP A 80 3.77 -10.12 -5.91
CA TRP A 80 4.69 -9.28 -6.67
C TRP A 80 5.32 -10.01 -7.87
N GLU A 81 5.38 -11.34 -7.84
CA GLU A 81 5.93 -12.13 -8.95
C GLU A 81 4.94 -12.24 -10.11
N SER A 82 3.66 -12.39 -9.79
CA SER A 82 2.59 -12.64 -10.77
C SER A 82 1.70 -11.41 -11.06
N ALA A 83 1.94 -10.28 -10.40
CA ALA A 83 1.16 -9.05 -10.57
C ALA A 83 1.03 -8.63 -12.04
N THR A 84 -0.22 -8.61 -12.52
CA THR A 84 -0.58 -8.24 -13.89
C THR A 84 -0.66 -6.73 -14.06
N GLU A 85 -0.49 -6.25 -15.30
CA GLU A 85 -0.67 -4.84 -15.64
C GLU A 85 -2.05 -4.31 -15.26
N GLN A 86 -3.10 -5.04 -15.63
CA GLN A 86 -4.48 -4.64 -15.33
C GLN A 86 -4.73 -4.51 -13.82
N GLN A 87 -4.20 -5.44 -13.03
CA GLN A 87 -4.30 -5.37 -11.58
C GLN A 87 -3.62 -4.12 -11.03
N LEU A 88 -2.41 -3.79 -11.49
CA LEU A 88 -1.68 -2.60 -11.03
C LEU A 88 -2.35 -1.29 -11.47
N LEU A 89 -2.89 -1.22 -12.69
CA LEU A 89 -3.66 -0.07 -13.18
C LEU A 89 -4.91 0.19 -12.33
N ASN A 90 -5.59 -0.87 -11.88
CA ASN A 90 -6.80 -0.76 -11.07
C ASN A 90 -6.55 -0.26 -9.64
N LEU A 91 -5.30 -0.25 -9.17
CA LEU A 91 -4.97 0.24 -7.83
C LEU A 91 -5.08 1.77 -7.74
N ASP A 92 -4.82 2.49 -8.84
CA ASP A 92 -4.99 3.95 -9.01
C ASP A 92 -4.46 4.78 -7.81
N ALA A 93 -3.22 4.50 -7.40
CA ALA A 93 -2.62 5.09 -6.21
C ALA A 93 -1.85 6.39 -6.52
N ASP A 94 -2.02 7.39 -5.65
CA ASP A 94 -1.18 8.60 -5.64
C ASP A 94 0.09 8.40 -4.80
N VAL A 95 -0.02 7.54 -3.79
CA VAL A 95 1.06 7.25 -2.82
C VAL A 95 1.14 5.75 -2.63
N VAL A 96 2.37 5.23 -2.68
CA VAL A 96 2.69 3.84 -2.35
C VAL A 96 3.55 3.82 -1.10
N ILE A 97 3.19 2.95 -0.17
CA ILE A 97 3.92 2.75 1.09
C ILE A 97 4.35 1.29 1.16
N ALA A 98 5.56 1.05 1.64
CA ALA A 98 6.02 -0.28 2.02
C ALA A 98 6.84 -0.19 3.32
N SER A 99 6.54 -1.07 4.27
CA SER A 99 7.17 -1.09 5.59
C SER A 99 7.83 -2.44 5.85
N ASP A 100 9.14 -2.43 6.06
CA ASP A 100 10.01 -3.58 6.35
C ASP A 100 9.92 -4.73 5.34
N VAL A 101 9.87 -4.40 4.03
CA VAL A 101 9.77 -5.37 2.92
C VAL A 101 11.11 -5.74 2.27
N VAL A 102 12.21 -5.10 2.69
CA VAL A 102 13.56 -5.25 2.08
C VAL A 102 14.41 -6.18 2.95
N TYR A 103 14.11 -7.48 2.92
CA TYR A 103 14.81 -8.47 3.76
C TYR A 103 15.30 -9.71 3.03
N ASP A 104 14.70 -10.08 1.89
CA ASP A 104 15.08 -11.23 1.08
C ASP A 104 15.45 -10.77 -0.36
N PRO A 105 16.60 -11.21 -0.93
CA PRO A 105 17.00 -10.85 -2.29
C PRO A 105 15.98 -11.16 -3.39
N GLU A 106 15.24 -12.27 -3.29
CA GLU A 106 14.22 -12.66 -4.27
C GLU A 106 13.04 -11.70 -4.19
N ILE A 107 12.60 -11.39 -2.96
CA ILE A 107 11.53 -10.43 -2.67
C ILE A 107 11.91 -9.03 -3.16
N VAL A 108 13.15 -8.59 -2.92
CA VAL A 108 13.65 -7.28 -3.38
C VAL A 108 13.53 -7.13 -4.89
N THR A 109 13.89 -8.19 -5.63
CA THR A 109 13.82 -8.16 -7.09
C THR A 109 12.37 -8.02 -7.58
N SER A 110 11.45 -8.80 -7.02
CA SER A 110 10.02 -8.74 -7.37
C SER A 110 9.38 -7.41 -6.95
N PHE A 111 9.72 -6.91 -5.76
CA PHE A 111 9.29 -5.61 -5.26
C PHE A 111 9.72 -4.47 -6.19
N SER A 112 10.99 -4.42 -6.59
CA SER A 112 11.48 -3.40 -7.51
C SER A 112 10.80 -3.45 -8.88
N LYS A 113 10.47 -4.65 -9.39
CA LYS A 113 9.69 -4.80 -10.62
C LYS A 113 8.28 -4.20 -10.49
N VAL A 114 7.60 -4.45 -9.37
CA VAL A 114 6.29 -3.85 -9.09
C VAL A 114 6.37 -2.33 -9.03
N LEU A 115 7.36 -1.77 -8.33
CA LEU A 115 7.55 -0.32 -8.27
C LEU A 115 7.77 0.30 -9.66
N LYS A 116 8.64 -0.30 -10.48
CA LYS A 116 8.88 0.15 -11.87
C LYS A 116 7.60 0.10 -12.71
N LYS A 117 6.82 -0.98 -12.60
CA LYS A 117 5.52 -1.09 -13.27
C LYS A 117 4.56 0.02 -12.81
N LEU A 118 4.46 0.27 -11.50
CA LEU A 118 3.59 1.34 -10.96
C LEU A 118 3.99 2.73 -11.50
N PHE A 119 5.30 3.04 -11.56
CA PHE A 119 5.77 4.28 -12.19
C PHE A 119 5.44 4.34 -13.69
N HIS A 120 5.61 3.23 -14.40
CA HIS A 120 5.30 3.16 -15.83
C HIS A 120 3.79 3.37 -16.12
N TYR A 121 2.93 2.83 -15.26
CA TYR A 121 1.47 2.92 -15.38
C TYR A 121 0.87 4.16 -14.70
N THR A 122 1.70 5.00 -14.09
CA THR A 122 1.25 6.25 -13.47
C THR A 122 0.61 7.13 -14.53
N ARG A 123 -0.60 7.61 -14.27
CA ARG A 123 -1.36 8.42 -15.23
C ARG A 123 -0.61 9.71 -15.55
N ALA A 124 -0.66 10.12 -16.82
CA ALA A 124 -0.11 11.41 -17.24
C ALA A 124 -0.65 12.56 -16.34
N GLY A 125 0.26 13.31 -15.72
CA GLY A 125 -0.08 14.41 -14.80
C GLY A 125 -0.25 14.03 -13.33
N THR A 126 -0.16 12.74 -12.96
CA THR A 126 -0.07 12.31 -11.56
C THR A 126 1.38 12.17 -11.12
N ASN A 127 1.68 12.59 -9.89
CA ASN A 127 3.00 12.46 -9.29
C ASN A 127 2.95 11.37 -8.23
N LEU A 128 3.23 10.13 -8.65
CA LEU A 128 3.31 8.96 -7.77
C LEU A 128 4.46 9.14 -6.77
N GLN A 129 4.13 9.11 -5.48
CA GLN A 129 5.13 9.14 -4.42
C GLN A 129 5.27 7.76 -3.80
N VAL A 130 6.51 7.31 -3.59
CA VAL A 130 6.81 6.01 -2.98
C VAL A 130 7.58 6.25 -1.68
N PHE A 131 7.08 5.73 -0.57
CA PHE A 131 7.76 5.73 0.72
C PHE A 131 8.09 4.29 1.11
N VAL A 132 9.38 3.98 1.23
CA VAL A 132 9.86 2.69 1.72
C VAL A 132 10.59 2.92 3.04
N ALA A 133 10.02 2.40 4.12
CA ALA A 133 10.65 2.39 5.43
C ALA A 133 11.12 0.96 5.71
N SER A 134 12.41 0.73 5.90
CA SER A 134 12.92 -0.61 6.22
C SER A 134 14.15 -0.53 7.11
N THR A 135 14.28 -1.51 7.99
CA THR A 135 15.48 -1.65 8.83
C THR A 135 16.59 -2.30 8.00
N ILE A 136 17.77 -1.68 7.96
CA ILE A 136 18.94 -2.29 7.31
C ILE A 136 19.46 -3.41 8.21
N ARG A 137 19.01 -4.64 7.96
CA ARG A 137 19.47 -5.86 8.67
C ARG A 137 20.65 -6.53 7.97
N ASN A 138 20.67 -6.46 6.64
CA ASN A 138 21.74 -6.94 5.79
C ASN A 138 22.10 -5.84 4.77
N PRO A 139 23.31 -5.26 4.83
CA PRO A 139 23.77 -4.24 3.89
C PRO A 139 23.72 -4.68 2.42
N GLU A 140 23.98 -5.97 2.13
CA GLU A 140 23.96 -6.46 0.74
C GLU A 140 22.55 -6.51 0.16
N THR A 141 21.55 -6.92 0.95
CA THR A 141 20.14 -6.88 0.52
C THR A 141 19.68 -5.45 0.26
N TYR A 142 20.10 -4.51 1.11
CA TYR A 142 19.79 -3.09 0.93
C TYR A 142 20.49 -2.51 -0.32
N ARG A 143 21.76 -2.84 -0.54
CA ARG A 143 22.51 -2.45 -1.74
C ARG A 143 21.88 -3.02 -3.01
N LEU A 144 21.42 -4.28 -2.96
CA LEU A 144 20.67 -4.89 -4.05
C LEU A 144 19.42 -4.09 -4.35
N PHE A 145 18.62 -3.73 -3.34
CA PHE A 145 17.41 -2.92 -3.50
C PHE A 145 17.68 -1.55 -4.15
N GLN A 146 18.72 -0.85 -3.71
CA GLN A 146 19.13 0.42 -4.33
C GLN A 146 19.50 0.22 -5.80
N THR A 147 20.27 -0.83 -6.10
CA THR A 147 20.72 -1.14 -7.47
C THR A 147 19.57 -1.56 -8.38
N THR A 148 18.59 -2.31 -7.87
CA THR A 148 17.45 -2.78 -8.66
C THR A 148 16.46 -1.68 -8.97
N LEU A 149 16.40 -0.60 -8.17
CA LEU A 149 15.56 0.57 -8.46
C LEU A 149 16.13 1.44 -9.59
N GLY A 150 17.46 1.59 -9.68
CA GLY A 150 18.14 2.43 -10.67
C GLY A 150 18.62 3.73 -10.07
#